data_AF-A0A9D7LRT1-F1
#
_entry.id   AF-A0A9D7LRT1-F1
#
_cell.length_a   1.000
_cell.length_b   1.000
_cell.length_c   1.000
_cell.angle_alpha   90.00
_cell.angle_beta   90.00
_cell.angle_gamma   90.00
#
_symmetry.space_group_name_H-M   'P 1'
#
loop_
_entity.id
_entity.type
_entity.pdbx_description
1 polymer ?
#
loop_
_entity_poly.entity_id
_entity_poly.type
_entity_poly.pdbx_seq_one_letter_code
_entity_poly.pdbx_strand_id
1 'polypeptide(L)'
;MAHAKSREVSLAIKTTDELLKSLDDLRAAWKHDHSTLPKGLSCSESKEGQFILVAAESAFVTIPGACVIKGIGAVELLPLTTVFEEGSNSKTLILKATPEGWKFSVKFMPPIVRERNVKRL
;
A
#
# COMPACT_ATOMS: atom_id res chain seq x y z
N MET A 1 23.79 12.15 -10.04
CA MET A 1 23.21 11.42 -8.89
C MET A 1 21.83 10.95 -9.29
N ALA A 2 21.66 9.67 -9.64
CA ALA A 2 20.36 9.15 -10.04
C ALA A 2 19.49 9.03 -8.77
N HIS A 3 18.53 9.94 -8.60
CA HIS A 3 17.43 9.72 -7.67
C HIS A 3 16.76 8.41 -8.08
N ALA A 4 16.89 7.37 -7.25
CA ALA A 4 16.12 6.16 -7.44
C ALA A 4 14.64 6.57 -7.48
N LYS A 5 13.99 6.43 -8.64
CA LYS A 5 12.57 6.77 -8.78
C LYS A 5 11.77 5.74 -7.97
N SER A 6 10.91 6.21 -7.08
CA SER A 6 9.95 5.35 -6.37
C SER A 6 9.16 4.50 -7.37
N ARG A 7 9.00 3.20 -7.09
CA ARG A 7 8.21 2.28 -7.92
C ARG A 7 6.84 2.10 -7.29
N GLU A 8 5.79 2.18 -8.10
CA GLU A 8 4.44 1.77 -7.72
C GLU A 8 4.08 0.49 -8.48
N VAL A 9 3.64 -0.54 -7.76
CA VAL A 9 3.29 -1.85 -8.30
C VAL A 9 1.87 -2.20 -7.87
N SER A 10 1.00 -2.51 -8.81
CA SER A 10 -0.34 -3.02 -8.51
C SER A 10 -0.26 -4.47 -8.02
N LEU A 11 -0.97 -4.76 -6.95
CA LEU A 11 -1.02 -6.07 -6.34
C LEU A 11 -2.20 -6.86 -6.88
N ALA A 12 -1.93 -8.09 -7.31
CA ALA A 12 -2.98 -9.08 -7.51
C ALA A 12 -3.37 -9.61 -6.14
N ILE A 13 -4.59 -9.30 -5.71
CA ILE A 13 -5.08 -9.61 -4.37
C ILE A 13 -6.45 -10.26 -4.44
N LYS A 14 -6.77 -11.02 -3.41
CA LYS A 14 -8.11 -11.55 -3.18
C LYS A 14 -8.74 -10.72 -2.07
N THR A 15 -9.78 -9.98 -2.41
CA THR A 15 -10.56 -9.23 -1.41
C THR A 15 -11.50 -10.18 -0.69
N THR A 16 -11.61 -10.04 0.62
CA THR A 16 -12.66 -10.67 1.42
C THR A 16 -13.80 -9.67 1.65
N ASP A 17 -15.02 -10.16 1.84
CA ASP A 17 -16.18 -9.32 2.16
C ASP A 17 -15.96 -8.49 3.43
N GLU A 18 -15.25 -9.04 4.41
CA GLU A 18 -14.89 -8.33 5.64
C GLU A 18 -14.00 -7.12 5.36
N LEU A 19 -12.95 -7.30 4.55
CA LEU A 19 -12.06 -6.21 4.15
C LEU A 19 -12.82 -5.13 3.38
N LEU A 20 -13.67 -5.54 2.41
CA LEU A 20 -14.47 -4.61 1.62
C LEU A 20 -15.39 -3.78 2.51
N LYS A 21 -16.09 -4.44 3.44
CA LYS A 21 -16.96 -3.77 4.40
C LYS A 21 -16.19 -2.77 5.26
N SER A 22 -15.03 -3.16 5.82
CA SER A 22 -14.23 -2.25 6.63
C SER A 22 -13.69 -1.05 5.83
N LEU A 23 -13.40 -1.22 4.54
CA LEU A 23 -12.98 -0.12 3.67
C LEU A 23 -14.13 0.84 3.34
N ASP A 24 -15.33 0.32 3.09
CA ASP A 24 -16.52 1.15 2.88
C ASP A 24 -16.93 1.88 4.16
N ASP A 25 -16.87 1.22 5.32
CA ASP A 25 -17.12 1.84 6.63
C ASP A 25 -16.11 2.97 6.89
N LEU A 26 -14.82 2.75 6.61
CA LEU A 26 -13.79 3.78 6.72
C LEU A 26 -14.07 4.95 5.78
N ARG A 27 -14.47 4.67 4.53
CA ARG A 27 -14.80 5.70 3.54
C ARG A 27 -15.98 6.55 4.00
N ALA A 28 -17.03 5.92 4.52
CA ALA A 28 -18.21 6.59 5.04
C ALA A 28 -17.87 7.45 6.27
N ALA A 29 -17.11 6.89 7.22
CA ALA A 29 -16.65 7.59 8.41
C ALA A 29 -15.78 8.81 8.05
N TRP A 30 -14.83 8.64 7.13
CA TRP A 30 -13.97 9.74 6.67
C TRP A 30 -14.77 10.84 5.97
N LYS A 31 -15.76 10.50 5.14
CA LYS A 31 -16.64 11.49 4.49
C LYS A 31 -17.47 12.30 5.48
N HIS A 32 -17.83 11.69 6.61
CA HIS A 32 -18.57 12.37 7.67
C HIS A 32 -17.64 13.22 8.55
N ASP A 33 -16.48 12.68 8.92
CA ASP A 33 -15.49 13.34 9.74
C ASP A 33 -14.07 12.98 9.30
N HIS A 34 -13.40 13.96 8.69
CA HIS A 34 -12.08 13.82 8.11
C HIS A 34 -10.98 13.57 9.16
N SER A 35 -11.26 13.78 10.45
CA SER A 35 -10.30 13.63 11.56
C SER A 35 -10.25 12.22 12.17
N THR A 36 -11.11 11.30 11.72
CA THR A 36 -11.28 9.96 12.29
C THR A 36 -10.22 8.94 11.91
N LEU A 37 -9.19 9.33 11.15
CA LEU A 37 -8.23 8.38 10.60
C LEU A 37 -7.22 7.87 11.64
N PRO A 38 -7.03 6.54 11.73
CA PRO A 38 -5.95 5.95 12.51
C PRO A 38 -4.57 6.48 12.10
N LYS A 39 -3.65 6.56 13.08
CA LYS A 39 -2.28 7.05 12.82
C LYS A 39 -1.60 6.23 11.73
N GLY A 40 -1.06 6.93 10.74
CA GLY A 40 -0.38 6.34 9.59
C GLY A 40 -1.30 5.95 8.43
N LEU A 41 -2.61 6.18 8.55
CA LEU A 41 -3.54 6.17 7.43
C LEU A 41 -3.85 7.60 6.99
N SER A 42 -3.90 7.81 5.68
CA SER A 42 -4.29 9.06 5.05
C SER A 42 -5.32 8.78 3.98
N CYS A 43 -6.46 9.45 4.03
CA CYS A 43 -7.47 9.36 2.98
C CYS A 43 -7.51 10.66 2.19
N SER A 44 -7.72 10.52 0.88
CA SER A 44 -7.92 11.64 -0.02
C SER A 44 -8.90 11.25 -1.12
N GLU A 45 -9.42 12.25 -1.82
CA GLU A 45 -10.24 12.03 -3.00
C GLU A 45 -9.48 12.51 -4.24
N SER A 46 -9.46 11.70 -5.29
CA SER A 46 -8.89 12.10 -6.57
C SER A 46 -9.76 13.18 -7.21
N LYS A 47 -9.20 13.90 -8.20
CA LYS A 47 -9.98 14.86 -9.01
C LYS A 47 -11.17 14.21 -9.73
N GLU A 48 -11.14 12.89 -9.89
CA GLU A 48 -12.18 12.08 -10.54
C GLU A 48 -13.20 11.52 -9.52
N GLY A 49 -13.14 11.94 -8.25
CA GLY A 49 -14.05 11.46 -7.18
C GLY A 49 -13.71 10.07 -6.64
N GLN A 50 -12.51 9.56 -6.94
CA GLN A 50 -12.09 8.23 -6.46
C GLN A 50 -11.49 8.36 -5.07
N PHE A 51 -11.97 7.56 -4.14
CA PHE A 51 -11.41 7.51 -2.79
C PHE A 51 -10.06 6.80 -2.81
N ILE A 52 -9.06 7.43 -2.21
CA ILE A 52 -7.70 6.92 -2.09
C ILE A 52 -7.37 6.82 -0.61
N LEU A 53 -7.08 5.61 -0.15
CA LEU A 53 -6.51 5.34 1.17
C LEU A 53 -5.02 5.04 1.00
N VAL A 54 -4.21 5.71 1.79
CA VAL A 54 -2.75 5.55 1.82
C VAL A 54 -2.38 5.09 3.23
N ALA A 55 -1.84 3.88 3.34
CA ALA A 55 -1.29 3.36 4.58
C ALA A 55 0.24 3.44 4.55
N ALA A 56 0.80 4.20 5.49
CA ALA A 56 2.24 4.24 5.75
C ALA A 56 2.72 2.92 6.37
N GLU A 57 4.02 2.66 6.29
CA GLU A 57 4.65 1.46 6.86
C GLU A 57 4.33 1.21 8.35
N SER A 58 4.02 2.27 9.11
CA SER A 58 3.60 2.14 10.51
C SER A 58 2.18 1.58 10.70
N ALA A 59 1.34 1.67 9.67
CA ALA A 59 -0.08 1.33 9.67
C ALA A 59 -0.40 -0.01 8.99
N PHE A 60 0.57 -0.68 8.37
CA PHE A 60 0.38 -2.04 7.84
C PHE A 60 1.60 -2.92 8.09
N VAL A 61 1.38 -4.23 8.12
CA VAL A 61 2.44 -5.24 8.20
C VAL A 61 2.31 -6.20 7.03
N THR A 62 3.44 -6.63 6.50
CA THR A 62 3.50 -7.59 5.39
C THR A 62 3.91 -8.94 5.95
N ILE A 63 3.06 -9.94 5.78
CA ILE A 63 3.34 -11.34 6.11
C ILE A 63 3.36 -12.17 4.82
N PRO A 64 3.97 -13.37 4.81
CA PRO A 64 3.92 -14.24 3.64
C PRO A 64 2.46 -14.49 3.19
N GLY A 65 2.13 -14.09 1.97
CA GLY A 65 0.80 -14.24 1.38
C GLY A 65 -0.25 -13.21 1.80
N ALA A 66 0.05 -12.23 2.67
CA ALA A 66 -0.94 -11.22 3.05
C ALA A 66 -0.34 -9.88 3.52
N CYS A 67 -1.12 -8.81 3.40
CA CYS A 67 -0.85 -7.51 4.00
C CYS A 67 -1.94 -7.19 5.03
N VAL A 68 -1.58 -6.98 6.29
CA VAL A 68 -2.54 -6.62 7.35
C VAL A 68 -2.46 -5.13 7.61
N ILE A 69 -3.55 -4.42 7.36
CA ILE A 69 -3.71 -2.99 7.63
C ILE A 69 -4.32 -2.84 9.02
N LYS A 70 -3.62 -2.16 9.92
CA LYS A 70 -4.04 -1.96 11.31
C LYS A 70 -5.39 -1.23 11.35
N GLY A 71 -6.35 -1.84 12.02
CA GLY A 71 -7.70 -1.28 12.20
C GLY A 71 -8.62 -1.40 10.98
N ILE A 72 -8.15 -1.99 9.87
CA ILE A 72 -8.98 -2.22 8.67
C ILE A 72 -9.16 -3.72 8.41
N GLY A 73 -8.08 -4.48 8.31
CA GLY A 73 -8.17 -5.91 8.02
C GLY A 73 -6.98 -6.45 7.22
N ALA A 74 -7.08 -7.73 6.86
CA ALA A 74 -6.08 -8.44 6.07
C ALA A 74 -6.45 -8.45 4.59
N VAL A 75 -5.43 -8.26 3.75
CA VAL A 75 -5.49 -8.35 2.29
C VAL A 75 -4.70 -9.59 1.87
N GLU A 76 -5.37 -10.55 1.25
CA GLU A 76 -4.72 -11.77 0.75
C GLU A 76 -4.04 -11.47 -0.60
N LEU A 77 -2.75 -11.81 -0.71
CA LEU A 77 -1.96 -11.61 -1.93
C LEU A 77 -2.06 -12.88 -2.78
N LEU A 78 -2.53 -12.76 -4.03
CA LEU A 78 -2.66 -13.90 -4.95
C LEU A 78 -1.32 -14.52 -5.35
N PRO A 79 -0.24 -13.75 -5.61
CA PRO A 79 1.08 -14.34 -5.71
C PRO A 79 1.69 -14.45 -4.31
N LEU A 80 2.08 -15.68 -3.92
CA LEU A 80 2.86 -15.95 -2.70
C LEU A 80 4.29 -15.36 -2.74
N THR A 81 4.65 -14.67 -3.82
CA THR A 81 5.97 -14.03 -3.97
C THR A 81 6.06 -12.78 -3.12
N THR A 82 7.26 -12.52 -2.59
CA THR A 82 7.59 -11.27 -1.92
C THR A 82 7.29 -10.08 -2.82
N VAL A 83 6.25 -9.32 -2.46
CA VAL A 83 5.83 -8.09 -3.13
C VAL A 83 6.92 -7.00 -3.07
N PHE A 84 7.77 -7.06 -2.05
CA PHE A 84 8.85 -6.12 -1.82
C PHE A 84 10.19 -6.83 -1.99
N GLU A 85 11.10 -6.23 -2.75
CA GLU A 85 12.49 -6.71 -2.84
C GLU A 85 13.16 -6.55 -1.46
N GLU A 86 14.00 -7.51 -1.07
CA GLU A 86 14.76 -7.44 0.19
C GLU A 86 15.63 -6.17 0.20
N GLY A 87 15.57 -5.38 1.27
CA GLY A 87 16.24 -4.08 1.37
C GLY A 87 15.48 -2.88 0.78
N SER A 88 14.23 -3.06 0.30
CA SER A 88 13.36 -1.94 -0.08
C SER A 88 13.02 -1.06 1.12
N ASN A 89 13.08 0.27 0.94
CA ASN A 89 12.78 1.26 1.99
C ASN A 89 11.55 2.09 1.62
N SER A 90 10.94 2.77 2.60
CA SER A 90 9.81 3.69 2.42
C SER A 90 8.60 3.03 1.74
N LYS A 91 8.05 1.99 2.37
CA LYS A 91 6.89 1.26 1.85
C LYS A 91 5.60 1.99 2.18
N THR A 92 4.74 2.12 1.18
CA THR A 92 3.42 2.71 1.31
C THR A 92 2.42 1.85 0.56
N LEU A 93 1.36 1.44 1.23
CA LEU A 93 0.25 0.75 0.60
C LEU A 93 -0.79 1.79 0.17
N ILE A 94 -1.29 1.68 -1.05
CA ILE A 94 -2.25 2.60 -1.66
C ILE A 94 -3.45 1.76 -2.09
N LEU A 95 -4.63 2.12 -1.61
CA LEU A 95 -5.90 1.49 -1.95
C LEU A 95 -6.75 2.54 -2.64
N LYS A 96 -7.27 2.20 -3.82
CA LYS A 96 -8.07 3.11 -4.62
C LYS A 96 -9.41 2.47 -4.93
N ALA A 97 -10.50 3.12 -4.56
CA ALA A 97 -11.84 2.70 -4.93
C ALA A 97 -12.11 3.08 -6.40
N THR A 98 -12.28 2.08 -7.27
CA THR A 98 -12.70 2.26 -8.66
C THR A 98 -14.11 1.67 -8.85
N PRO A 99 -14.79 1.99 -9.97
CA PRO A 99 -16.10 1.39 -10.28
C PRO A 99 -16.06 -0.13 -10.42
N GLU A 100 -14.90 -0.69 -10.75
CA GLU A 100 -14.67 -2.13 -10.93
C GLU A 100 -14.31 -2.84 -9.61
N GLY A 101 -14.06 -2.08 -8.54
CA GLY A 101 -13.68 -2.60 -7.23
C GLY A 101 -12.50 -1.84 -6.61
N TRP A 102 -11.91 -2.42 -5.58
CA TRP A 102 -10.74 -1.82 -4.93
C TRP A 102 -9.45 -2.23 -5.64
N LYS A 103 -8.65 -1.25 -6.04
CA LYS A 103 -7.32 -1.45 -6.59
C LYS A 103 -6.26 -1.26 -5.51
N PHE A 104 -5.42 -2.26 -5.32
CA PHE A 104 -4.35 -2.25 -4.33
C PHE A 104 -3.02 -2.06 -5.05
N SER A 105 -2.24 -1.09 -4.60
CA SER A 105 -0.92 -0.79 -5.11
C SER A 105 0.03 -0.62 -3.93
N VAL A 106 1.29 -0.99 -4.11
CA VAL A 106 2.36 -0.63 -3.17
C VAL A 106 3.33 0.29 -3.84
N LYS A 107 3.76 1.32 -3.11
CA LYS A 107 4.83 2.21 -3.50
C LYS A 107 6.02 1.97 -2.61
N PHE A 108 7.19 1.74 -3.18
CA PHE A 108 8.42 1.52 -2.44
C PHE A 108 9.63 2.11 -3.16
N MET A 109 10.69 2.38 -2.41
CA MET A 109 12.00 2.69 -2.95
C MET A 109 12.79 1.38 -3.10
N PRO A 110 13.27 1.04 -4.31
CA PRO A 110 14.09 -0.15 -4.49
C PRO A 110 15.37 -0.04 -3.65
N PRO A 111 15.98 -1.18 -3.28
CA PRO A 111 17.23 -1.17 -2.52
C PRO A 111 18.30 -0.36 -3.26
N ILE A 112 19.03 0.48 -2.51
CA ILE A 112 20.16 1.23 -3.07
C ILE A 112 21.30 0.23 -3.27
N VAL A 113 21.44 -0.29 -4.49
CA VAL A 113 22.61 -1.09 -4.87
C VAL A 113 23.80 -0.15 -4.96
N ARG A 114 24.60 -0.07 -3.90
CA ARG A 114 25.92 0.55 -3.97
C ARG A 114 26.85 -0.47 -4.63
N GLU A 115 27.16 -0.28 -5.91
CA GLU A 115 28.33 -0.92 -6.53
C GLU A 115 29.56 -0.45 -5.75
N ARG A 116 29.98 -1.22 -4.74
CA ARG A 116 31.30 -1.05 -4.14
C ARG A 116 32.29 -1.40 -5.24
N ASN A 117 33.06 -0.39 -5.67
CA ASN A 117 34.22 -0.47 -6.56
C ASN A 117 34.70 -1.91 -6.76
N VAL A 118 34.41 -2.49 -7.93
CA VAL A 118 35.19 -3.62 -8.43
C VAL A 118 36.61 -3.09 -8.49
N LYS A 119 37.46 -3.52 -7.54
CA LYS A 119 38.91 -3.36 -7.69
C LYS A 119 39.25 -4.06 -9.00
N ARG A 120 39.51 -3.28 -10.05
CA ARG A 120 40.23 -3.79 -11.21
C ARG A 120 41.59 -4.23 -10.66
N LEU A 121 41.80 -5.54 -10.61
CA LEU A 121 43.11 -6.16 -10.46
C LEU A 121 43.94 -5.85 -11.71
#